data_AF-A0A6N7C2B8-F1
#
_entry.id   AF-A0A6N7C2B8-F1
#
_cell.length_a   1.000
_cell.length_b   1.000
_cell.length_c   1.000
_cell.angle_alpha   90.00
_cell.angle_beta   90.00
_cell.angle_gamma   90.00
#
_symmetry.space_group_name_H-M   'P 1'
#
loop_
_entity.id
_entity.type
_entity.pdbx_description
1 polymer ?
#
loop_
_entity_poly.entity_id
_entity_poly.type
_entity_poly.pdbx_seq_one_letter_code
_entity_poly.pdbx_strand_id
1 'polypeptide(L)'
;MSDDTFINEVMDRLKDKGMLMITDGFIDQLIITLHANVTAINSLIEIVEVENQLLALRCAIPTGSRQVDSLKELSKRIAEIAFNVEDVRNEQR
;
A
#
# COMPACT_ATOMS: atom_id res chain seq x y z
N MET A 1 -32.17 -3.42 26.84
CA MET A 1 -30.81 -3.45 26.26
C MET A 1 -30.84 -2.53 25.07
N SER A 2 -29.90 -1.61 24.93
CA SER A 2 -29.79 -0.80 23.71
C SER A 2 -29.36 -1.71 22.56
N ASP A 3 -29.90 -1.46 21.37
CA ASP A 3 -29.61 -2.24 20.16
C ASP A 3 -28.08 -2.34 19.89
N ASP A 4 -27.32 -1.31 20.26
CA ASP A 4 -25.85 -1.28 20.14
C ASP A 4 -25.15 -2.36 20.98
N THR A 5 -25.68 -2.72 22.15
CA THR A 5 -25.10 -3.77 23.01
C THR A 5 -25.30 -5.15 22.37
N PHE A 6 -26.47 -5.37 21.78
CA PHE A 6 -26.79 -6.61 21.09
C PHE A 6 -26.00 -6.76 19.80
N ILE A 7 -25.86 -5.68 19.01
CA ILE A 7 -25.07 -5.69 17.77
C ILE A 7 -23.60 -6.00 18.07
N ASN A 8 -23.01 -5.38 19.10
CA ASN A 8 -21.63 -5.64 19.48
C ASN A 8 -21.40 -7.10 19.93
N GLU A 9 -22.31 -7.66 20.75
CA GLU A 9 -22.23 -9.08 21.12
C GLU A 9 -22.33 -10.02 19.90
N VAL A 10 -23.19 -9.70 18.94
CA VAL A 10 -23.32 -10.50 17.72
C VAL A 10 -22.04 -10.40 16.88
N MET A 11 -21.47 -9.20 16.73
CA MET A 11 -20.22 -8.99 16.00
C MET A 11 -19.05 -9.73 16.66
N ASP A 12 -18.92 -9.68 17.99
CA ASP A 12 -17.87 -10.40 18.72
C ASP A 12 -18.00 -11.92 18.53
N ARG A 13 -19.22 -12.47 18.64
CA ARG A 13 -19.46 -13.90 18.40
C ARG A 13 -19.22 -14.33 16.96
N LEU A 14 -19.47 -13.45 15.98
CA LEU A 14 -19.17 -13.72 14.58
C LEU A 14 -17.66 -13.66 14.32
N LYS A 15 -16.94 -12.76 15.00
CA LYS A 15 -15.47 -12.68 14.97
C LYS A 15 -14.83 -13.94 15.56
N ASP A 16 -15.29 -14.41 16.72
CA ASP A 16 -14.84 -15.64 17.37
C ASP A 16 -15.05 -16.89 16.51
N LYS A 17 -16.06 -16.87 15.63
CA LYS A 17 -16.35 -17.94 14.68
C LYS A 17 -15.56 -17.82 13.36
N GLY A 18 -14.68 -16.82 13.22
CA GLY A 18 -13.92 -16.55 12.01
C GLY A 18 -14.77 -16.05 10.83
N MET A 19 -16.04 -15.68 11.05
CA MET A 19 -16.98 -15.27 9.99
C MET A 19 -16.75 -13.83 9.51
N LEU A 20 -16.03 -13.02 10.30
CA LEU A 20 -15.65 -11.64 9.95
C LEU A 20 -14.19 -11.52 9.49
N MET A 21 -13.50 -12.64 9.29
CA MET A 21 -12.11 -12.66 8.82
C MET A 21 -12.04 -12.35 7.33
N ILE A 22 -11.02 -11.59 6.95
CA ILE A 22 -10.68 -11.43 5.54
C ILE A 22 -9.98 -12.73 5.13
N THR A 23 -10.31 -13.27 3.95
CA THR A 23 -9.72 -14.53 3.52
C THR A 23 -8.21 -14.36 3.29
N ASP A 24 -7.40 -15.32 3.76
CA ASP A 24 -5.94 -15.33 3.54
C ASP A 24 -5.57 -15.09 2.07
N GLY A 25 -6.32 -15.69 1.13
CA GLY A 25 -6.10 -15.50 -0.31
C GLY A 25 -6.35 -14.07 -0.82
N PHE A 26 -7.31 -13.33 -0.24
CA PHE A 26 -7.50 -11.92 -0.56
C PHE A 26 -6.35 -11.07 -0.01
N ILE A 27 -5.91 -11.33 1.23
CA ILE A 27 -4.79 -10.63 1.86
C ILE A 27 -3.51 -10.85 1.06
N ASP A 28 -3.20 -12.09 0.69
CA ASP A 28 -2.01 -12.43 -0.09
C ASP A 28 -2.01 -11.73 -1.46
N GLN A 29 -3.16 -11.73 -2.15
CA GLN A 29 -3.28 -11.04 -3.45
C GLN A 29 -3.16 -9.52 -3.32
N LEU A 30 -3.65 -8.94 -2.22
CA LEU A 30 -3.49 -7.52 -1.91
C LEU A 30 -2.01 -7.17 -1.67
N ILE A 31 -1.30 -7.95 -0.84
CA ILE A 31 0.14 -7.77 -0.56
C ILE A 31 0.95 -7.86 -1.86
N ILE A 32 0.73 -8.88 -2.69
CA ILE A 32 1.39 -9.06 -3.98
C ILE A 32 1.17 -7.83 -4.87
N THR A 33 -0.07 -7.34 -4.96
CA THR A 33 -0.41 -6.18 -5.80
C THR A 33 0.27 -4.90 -5.30
N LEU A 34 0.32 -4.69 -3.99
CA LEU A 34 0.99 -3.53 -3.40
C LEU A 34 2.50 -3.56 -3.65
N HIS A 35 3.15 -4.71 -3.51
CA HIS A 35 4.57 -4.87 -3.84
C HIS A 35 4.87 -4.63 -5.32
N ALA A 36 4.02 -5.12 -6.22
CA ALA A 36 4.15 -4.86 -7.65
C ALA A 36 4.06 -3.36 -7.97
N ASN A 37 3.14 -2.64 -7.31
CA ASN A 37 3.00 -1.19 -7.47
C ASN A 37 4.22 -0.42 -6.94
N VAL A 38 4.76 -0.79 -5.78
CA VAL A 38 6.03 -0.21 -5.26
C VAL A 38 7.16 -0.40 -6.27
N THR A 39 7.27 -1.61 -6.83
CA THR A 39 8.31 -1.93 -7.82
C THR A 39 8.17 -1.07 -9.08
N ALA A 40 6.96 -0.96 -9.62
CA ALA A 40 6.67 -0.15 -10.80
C ALA A 40 6.98 1.34 -10.57
N ILE A 41 6.61 1.88 -9.41
CA ILE A 41 6.90 3.27 -9.05
C ILE A 41 8.41 3.51 -8.92
N ASN A 42 9.15 2.59 -8.30
CA ASN A 42 10.60 2.70 -8.20
C ASN A 42 11.27 2.70 -9.58
N SER A 43 10.83 1.84 -10.51
CA SER A 43 11.32 1.87 -11.89
C SER A 43 11.00 3.19 -12.61
N LEU A 44 9.82 3.77 -12.36
CA LEU A 44 9.47 5.10 -12.91
C LEU A 44 10.36 6.21 -12.35
N ILE A 45 10.70 6.15 -11.06
CA ILE A 45 11.65 7.10 -10.45
C ILE A 45 13.00 7.04 -11.15
N GLU A 46 13.54 5.84 -11.38
CA GLU A 46 14.83 5.66 -12.06
C GLU A 46 14.80 6.25 -13.47
N ILE A 47 13.72 6.01 -14.23
CA ILE A 47 13.55 6.59 -15.57
C ILE A 47 13.59 8.11 -15.51
N VAL A 48 12.82 8.73 -14.61
CA VAL A 48 12.77 10.19 -14.49
C VAL A 48 14.10 10.77 -14.02
N GLU A 49 14.83 10.09 -13.14
CA GLU A 49 16.17 10.48 -12.72
C GLU A 49 17.16 10.45 -13.90
N VAL A 50 17.10 9.41 -14.75
CA VAL A 50 17.91 9.33 -15.98
C VAL A 50 17.52 10.42 -16.98
N GLU A 51 16.24 10.69 -17.20
CA GLU A 51 15.78 11.77 -18.08
C GLU A 51 16.30 13.14 -17.62
N ASN A 52 16.25 13.41 -16.30
CA ASN A 52 16.79 14.64 -15.74
C ASN A 52 18.30 14.77 -15.95
N GLN A 53 19.06 13.69 -15.84
CA GLN A 53 20.50 13.67 -16.12
C GLN A 53 20.77 13.97 -17.60
N LEU A 54 19.99 13.38 -18.52
CA LEU A 54 20.10 13.64 -19.96
C LEU A 54 19.76 15.09 -20.32
N LEU A 55 18.71 15.66 -19.71
CA LEU A 55 18.36 17.07 -19.88
C LEU A 55 19.47 17.99 -19.37
N ALA A 56 20.05 17.68 -18.21
CA ALA A 56 21.16 18.43 -17.65
C ALA A 56 22.40 18.42 -18.57
N LEU A 57 22.74 17.26 -19.17
CA LEU A 57 23.81 17.14 -20.17
C LEU A 57 23.56 18.01 -21.41
N ARG A 58 22.29 18.24 -21.74
CA ARG A 58 21.88 19.12 -22.85
C ARG A 58 21.75 20.60 -22.44
N CYS A 59 22.18 20.98 -21.23
CA CYS A 59 21.96 22.30 -20.63
C CYS A 59 20.47 22.73 -20.62
N ALA A 60 19.55 21.76 -20.60
CA ALA A 60 18.12 21.99 -20.45
C ALA A 60 17.71 21.89 -18.98
N ILE A 61 16.65 22.60 -18.60
CA ILE A 61 16.15 22.59 -17.22
C ILE A 61 15.55 21.20 -16.93
N PRO A 62 15.98 20.51 -15.87
CA PRO A 62 15.35 19.27 -15.42
C PRO A 62 13.90 19.53 -15.00
N THR A 63 12.95 18.84 -15.61
CA THR A 63 11.51 19.02 -15.34
C THR A 63 10.95 17.98 -14.38
N GLY A 64 11.66 16.88 -14.13
CA GLY A 64 11.15 15.72 -13.39
C GLY A 64 11.42 15.71 -11.89
N SER A 65 12.16 16.67 -11.32
CA SER A 65 12.58 16.61 -9.90
C SER A 65 11.41 16.56 -8.91
N ARG A 66 10.38 17.40 -9.11
CA ARG A 66 9.14 17.37 -8.31
C ARG A 66 8.32 16.08 -8.50
N GLN A 67 8.40 15.46 -9.68
CA GLN A 67 7.72 14.20 -9.97
C GLN A 67 8.41 13.03 -9.24
N VAL A 68 9.74 13.02 -9.18
CA VAL A 68 10.53 12.03 -8.42
C VAL A 68 10.15 12.04 -6.94
N ASP A 69 10.10 13.22 -6.31
CA ASP A 69 9.75 13.31 -4.87
C ASP A 69 8.33 12.85 -4.59
N SER A 70 7.39 13.20 -5.48
CA SER A 70 5.99 12.76 -5.36
C SER A 70 5.85 11.24 -5.52
N LEU A 71 6.63 10.63 -6.42
CA LEU A 71 6.66 9.18 -6.61
C LEU A 71 7.32 8.46 -5.43
N LYS A 72 8.38 9.02 -4.84
CA LYS A 72 9.05 8.47 -3.65
C LYS A 72 8.09 8.43 -2.45
N GLU A 73 7.36 9.52 -2.23
CA GLU A 73 6.35 9.60 -1.18
C GLU A 73 5.19 8.62 -1.40
N LEU A 74 4.73 8.46 -2.65
CA LEU A 74 3.70 7.47 -3.00
C LEU A 74 4.19 6.04 -2.74
N SER A 75 5.41 5.70 -3.16
CA SER A 75 6.04 4.39 -2.95
C SER A 75 6.07 4.04 -1.46
N LYS A 76 6.48 5.00 -0.61
CA LYS A 76 6.49 4.85 0.85
C LYS A 76 5.11 4.55 1.42
N ARG A 77 4.08 5.30 1.03
CA ARG A 77 2.70 5.10 1.50
C ARG A 77 2.14 3.72 1.12
N ILE A 78 2.44 3.25 -0.10
CA ILE A 78 2.00 1.93 -0.55
C ILE A 78 2.69 0.83 0.27
N ALA A 79 3.98 0.98 0.59
CA ALA A 79 4.70 0.06 1.45
C ALA A 79 4.13 0.03 2.88
N GLU A 80 3.79 1.19 3.45
CA GLU A 80 3.12 1.28 4.76
C GLU A 80 1.75 0.57 4.76
N ILE A 81 0.96 0.71 3.69
CA ILE A 81 -0.32 -0.01 3.55
C ILE A 81 -0.10 -1.52 3.49
N ALA A 82 0.91 -1.98 2.75
CA ALA A 82 1.23 -3.41 2.66
C ALA A 82 1.57 -4.00 4.03
N PHE A 83 2.35 -3.26 4.82
CA PHE A 83 2.71 -3.66 6.19
C PHE A 83 1.47 -3.73 7.10
N ASN A 84 0.60 -2.72 7.06
CA ASN A 84 -0.64 -2.73 7.86
C ASN A 84 -1.58 -3.88 7.47
N VAL A 85 -1.65 -4.23 6.19
CA VAL A 85 -2.44 -5.38 5.70
C VAL A 85 -1.86 -6.70 6.23
N GLU A 86 -0.53 -6.80 6.29
CA GLU A 86 0.16 -7.96 6.87
C GLU A 86 -0.05 -8.06 8.39
N ASP A 87 -0.08 -6.94 9.11
CA ASP A 87 -0.43 -6.89 10.53
C ASP A 87 -1.86 -7.36 10.79
N VAL A 88 -2.84 -6.94 9.98
CA VAL A 88 -4.23 -7.43 10.08
C VAL A 88 -4.31 -8.95 9.91
N ARG A 89 -3.47 -9.54 9.05
CA ARG A 89 -3.36 -11.00 8.90
C ARG A 89 -2.84 -11.67 10.18
N ASN A 90 -1.84 -11.06 10.80
CA ASN A 90 -1.25 -11.57 12.04
C ASN A 90 -2.22 -11.46 13.22
N GLU A 91 -3.03 -10.40 13.28
CA GLU A 91 -4.10 -10.23 14.29
C GLU A 91 -5.28 -11.19 14.10
N GLN A 92 -5.46 -11.73 12.89
CA GLN A 92 -6.48 -12.74 12.58
C GLN A 92 -6.00 -14.18 12.85
N ARG A 93 -4.75 -14.41 13.28
CA ARG A 93 -4.22 -15.74 13.62
C ARG A 93 -4.02 -15.92 15.11
#